data_AF-A0A3D1ZKX1-F1
#
_entry.id   AF-A0A3D1ZKX1-F1
#
_cell.length_a   1.000
_cell.length_b   1.000
_cell.length_c   1.000
_cell.angle_alpha   90.00
_cell.angle_beta   90.00
_cell.angle_gamma   90.00
#
_symmetry.space_group_name_H-M   'P 1'
#
loop_
_entity.id
_entity.type
_entity.pdbx_description
1 polymer ?
#
loop_
_entity_poly.entity_id
_entity_poly.type
_entity_poly.pdbx_seq_one_letter_code
_entity_poly.pdbx_strand_id
1 'polypeptide(L)'
;MLARFIETEVLPDLGISGEQFWQNFSSLLAEFAPRNRDLLAERATMQAKIDQWYSQREQVSAARDESSEIAQQIEFLQSINYIANEVDDFTIATDHADEAIARIAGPQLVVPVKNARYALNATNARWGSLYDALYGSNIIQSPDGGPTGYDPLRGAEVIRFARAHLDRAVPLAEGSHADARAYTVQDSQLLVNLGKTSTPLADPTQLAGYTGNPSTPDSLLLKKNQLHIELQFDSTGNIGSDDKADIQDIILESAITTIQDCEDSVAA
;
A
#
# COMPACT_ATOMS: atom_id res chain seq x y z
N MET A 1 -24.19 -19.00 17.70
CA MET A 1 -23.74 -17.63 17.35
C MET A 1 -23.14 -17.61 15.95
N LEU A 2 -22.11 -18.42 15.65
CA LEU A 2 -21.55 -18.55 14.29
C LEU A 2 -22.54 -19.11 13.25
N ALA A 3 -23.22 -20.22 13.54
CA ALA A 3 -24.11 -20.85 12.55
C ALA A 3 -25.22 -19.90 12.08
N ARG A 4 -25.84 -19.19 13.02
CA ARG A 4 -26.84 -18.15 12.73
C ARG A 4 -26.24 -17.04 11.86
N PHE A 5 -25.08 -16.49 12.22
CA PHE A 5 -24.42 -15.45 11.42
C PHE A 5 -24.21 -15.89 9.96
N ILE A 6 -23.65 -17.09 9.75
CA ILE A 6 -23.46 -17.65 8.40
C ILE A 6 -24.80 -17.75 7.65
N GLU A 7 -25.80 -18.35 8.27
CA GLU A 7 -27.10 -18.61 7.63
C GLU A 7 -27.92 -17.35 7.36
N THR A 8 -27.83 -16.33 8.23
CA THR A 8 -28.70 -15.16 8.15
C THR A 8 -28.04 -13.92 7.56
N GLU A 9 -26.71 -13.84 7.53
CA GLU A 9 -25.98 -12.64 7.09
C GLU A 9 -25.05 -12.90 5.90
N VAL A 10 -24.50 -14.12 5.75
CA VAL A 10 -23.52 -14.43 4.69
C VAL A 10 -24.17 -15.13 3.50
N LEU A 11 -24.87 -16.24 3.74
CA LEU A 11 -25.40 -17.09 2.67
C LEU A 11 -26.53 -16.48 1.80
N PRO A 12 -27.44 -15.61 2.31
CA PRO A 12 -28.61 -15.17 1.53
C PRO A 12 -28.31 -14.62 0.14
N ASP A 13 -27.21 -13.87 -0.02
CA ASP A 13 -26.85 -13.22 -1.29
C ASP A 13 -25.92 -14.06 -2.18
N LEU A 14 -25.49 -15.24 -1.70
CA LEU A 14 -24.55 -16.12 -2.40
C LEU A 14 -25.23 -17.25 -3.19
N GLY A 15 -26.54 -17.44 -3.02
CA GLY A 15 -27.28 -18.51 -3.69
C GLY A 15 -26.93 -19.92 -3.23
N ILE A 16 -26.32 -20.06 -2.04
CA ILE A 16 -25.92 -21.33 -1.43
C ILE A 16 -26.86 -21.62 -0.25
N SER A 17 -27.46 -22.81 -0.20
CA SER A 17 -28.31 -23.19 0.93
C SER A 17 -27.48 -23.51 2.19
N GLY A 18 -28.04 -23.29 3.37
CA GLY A 18 -27.37 -23.65 4.64
C GLY A 18 -27.03 -25.15 4.71
N GLU A 19 -27.95 -26.01 4.27
CA GLU A 19 -27.71 -27.47 4.20
C GLU A 19 -26.52 -27.81 3.31
N GLN A 20 -26.47 -27.25 2.09
CA GLN A 20 -25.37 -27.47 1.15
C GLN A 20 -24.04 -26.98 1.72
N PHE A 21 -24.03 -25.78 2.32
CA PHE A 21 -22.83 -25.22 2.94
C PHE A 21 -22.29 -26.12 4.05
N TRP A 22 -23.12 -26.49 5.02
CA TRP A 22 -22.68 -27.27 6.18
C TRP A 22 -22.25 -28.69 5.82
N GLN A 23 -22.95 -29.32 4.87
CA GLN A 23 -22.56 -30.65 4.39
C GLN A 23 -21.19 -30.60 3.70
N ASN A 24 -20.98 -29.65 2.78
CA ASN A 24 -19.71 -29.49 2.08
C ASN A 24 -18.58 -29.14 3.05
N PHE A 25 -18.81 -28.21 3.98
CA PHE A 25 -17.82 -27.85 5.01
C PHE A 25 -17.44 -29.06 5.86
N SER A 26 -18.41 -29.86 6.30
CA SER A 26 -18.14 -31.08 7.07
C SER A 26 -17.34 -32.11 6.26
N SER A 27 -17.62 -32.28 4.97
CA SER A 27 -16.84 -33.16 4.09
C SER A 27 -15.39 -32.69 3.93
N LEU A 28 -15.19 -31.38 3.72
CA LEU A 28 -13.84 -30.79 3.65
C LEU A 28 -13.06 -30.99 4.95
N LEU A 29 -13.69 -30.81 6.11
CA LEU A 29 -13.04 -31.06 7.40
C LEU A 29 -12.67 -32.54 7.57
N ALA A 30 -13.56 -33.47 7.21
CA ALA A 30 -13.29 -34.90 7.31
C ALA A 30 -12.08 -35.31 6.44
N GLU A 31 -11.94 -34.70 5.26
CA GLU A 31 -10.83 -34.96 4.34
C GLU A 31 -9.52 -34.28 4.76
N PHE A 32 -9.55 -32.98 5.06
CA PHE A 32 -8.34 -32.17 5.20
C PHE A 32 -7.86 -31.96 6.65
N ALA A 33 -8.71 -32.11 7.67
CA ALA A 33 -8.28 -31.93 9.06
C ALA A 33 -7.20 -32.96 9.51
N PRO A 34 -7.26 -34.25 9.11
CA PRO A 34 -6.18 -35.20 9.38
C PRO A 34 -4.85 -34.75 8.75
N ARG A 35 -4.88 -34.36 7.46
CA ARG A 35 -3.69 -33.88 6.75
C ARG A 35 -3.08 -32.65 7.40
N ASN A 36 -3.90 -31.69 7.85
CA ASN A 36 -3.42 -30.50 8.55
C ASN A 36 -2.70 -30.88 9.86
N ARG A 37 -3.24 -31.83 10.63
CA ARG A 37 -2.60 -32.36 11.85
C ARG A 37 -1.26 -33.02 11.56
N ASP A 38 -1.18 -33.80 10.48
CA ASP A 38 0.05 -34.46 10.07
C ASP A 38 1.13 -33.44 9.69
N LEU A 39 0.77 -32.37 8.98
CA LEU A 39 1.68 -31.26 8.65
C LEU A 39 2.20 -30.54 9.91
N LEU A 40 1.35 -30.36 10.94
CA LEU A 40 1.78 -29.79 12.23
C LEU A 40 2.73 -30.74 12.98
N ALA A 41 2.47 -32.05 12.96
CA ALA A 41 3.36 -33.04 13.55
C ALA A 41 4.71 -33.13 12.82
N GLU A 42 4.71 -32.94 11.50
CA GLU A 42 5.92 -32.86 10.69
C GLU A 42 6.77 -31.64 11.08
N ARG A 43 6.16 -30.45 11.22
CA ARG A 43 6.85 -29.25 11.74
C ARG A 43 7.50 -29.51 13.11
N ALA A 44 6.76 -30.10 14.04
CA ALA A 44 7.28 -30.43 15.37
C ALA A 44 8.44 -31.43 15.31
N THR A 45 8.35 -32.42 14.41
CA THR A 45 9.40 -33.43 14.20
C THR A 45 10.66 -32.79 13.63
N MET A 46 10.53 -31.90 12.63
CA MET A 46 11.67 -31.17 12.07
C MET A 46 12.34 -30.30 13.13
N GLN A 47 11.57 -29.53 13.89
CA GLN A 47 12.09 -28.70 14.96
C GLN A 47 12.86 -29.52 16.02
N ALA A 48 12.30 -30.64 16.48
CA ALA A 48 12.97 -31.50 17.46
C ALA A 48 14.31 -32.05 16.95
N LYS A 49 14.42 -32.40 15.66
CA LYS A 49 15.68 -32.82 15.05
C LYS A 49 16.70 -31.68 15.02
N ILE A 50 16.26 -30.46 14.68
CA ILE A 50 17.11 -29.27 14.67
C ILE A 50 17.62 -28.98 16.08
N ASP A 51 16.74 -28.95 17.08
CA ASP A 51 17.10 -28.73 18.48
C ASP A 51 18.11 -29.78 18.98
N GLN A 52 17.88 -31.06 18.66
CA GLN A 52 18.79 -32.15 19.00
C GLN A 52 20.17 -31.97 18.34
N TRP A 53 20.19 -31.61 17.06
CA TRP A 53 21.43 -31.43 16.29
C TRP A 53 22.32 -30.33 16.88
N TYR A 54 21.72 -29.19 17.28
CA TYR A 54 22.44 -28.10 17.94
C TYR A 54 22.89 -28.48 19.35
N SER A 55 22.01 -29.09 20.15
CA SER A 55 22.33 -29.49 21.53
C SER A 55 23.54 -30.43 21.62
N GLN A 56 23.66 -31.36 20.66
CA GLN A 56 24.80 -32.28 20.58
C GLN A 56 26.10 -31.58 20.16
N ARG A 57 26.00 -30.50 19.39
CA ARG A 57 27.15 -29.76 18.87
C ARG A 57 27.69 -28.72 19.84
N GLU A 58 26.83 -28.07 20.64
CA GLU A 58 27.23 -27.18 21.74
C GLU A 58 28.12 -27.90 22.77
N GLN A 59 27.87 -29.19 23.00
CA GLN A 59 28.65 -30.01 23.96
C GLN A 59 30.09 -30.29 23.50
N VAL A 60 30.44 -30.01 22.24
CA VAL A 60 31.74 -30.34 21.62
C VAL A 60 32.49 -29.06 21.24
N SER A 61 32.41 -28.04 22.11
CA SER A 61 33.01 -26.70 21.93
C SER A 61 34.54 -26.73 22.04
N ALA A 62 35.22 -26.81 20.89
CA ALA A 62 36.60 -26.40 20.71
C ALA A 62 36.74 -25.79 19.32
N ALA A 63 37.34 -24.59 19.25
CA ALA A 63 37.68 -23.79 18.06
C ALA A 63 37.30 -24.41 16.71
N ARG A 64 36.08 -24.12 16.22
CA ARG A 64 35.59 -24.58 14.91
C ARG A 64 35.82 -23.53 13.86
N ASP A 65 36.15 -24.00 12.66
CA ASP A 65 36.10 -23.21 11.44
C ASP A 65 34.64 -22.97 11.04
N GLU A 66 34.23 -21.71 10.96
CA GLU A 66 32.86 -21.26 10.69
C GLU A 66 32.34 -21.78 9.34
N SER A 67 33.22 -21.85 8.32
CA SER A 67 32.83 -22.31 6.98
C SER A 67 32.47 -23.80 6.97
N SER A 68 33.22 -24.62 7.71
CA SER A 68 32.94 -26.05 7.87
C SER A 68 31.65 -26.31 8.63
N GLU A 69 31.30 -25.45 9.59
CA GLU A 69 30.06 -25.57 10.36
C GLU A 69 28.81 -25.27 9.54
N ILE A 70 28.84 -24.22 8.72
CA ILE A 70 27.75 -23.88 7.79
C ILE A 70 27.50 -25.03 6.80
N ALA A 71 28.56 -25.61 6.22
CA ALA A 71 28.43 -26.72 5.28
C ALA A 71 27.73 -27.94 5.92
N GLN A 72 28.12 -28.31 7.14
CA GLN A 72 27.49 -29.41 7.89
C GLN A 72 26.04 -29.12 8.28
N GLN A 73 25.71 -27.85 8.57
CA GLN A 73 24.36 -27.44 8.86
C GLN A 73 23.46 -27.61 7.64
N ILE A 74 23.91 -27.15 6.47
CA ILE A 74 23.16 -27.32 5.21
C ILE A 74 22.96 -28.81 4.90
N GLU A 75 24.03 -29.62 4.98
CA GLU A 75 23.95 -31.07 4.76
C GLU A 75 22.93 -31.74 5.69
N PHE A 76 22.92 -31.35 6.97
CA PHE A 76 21.93 -31.84 7.92
C PHE A 76 20.51 -31.43 7.56
N LEU A 77 20.27 -30.15 7.28
CA LEU A 77 18.94 -29.64 6.93
C LEU A 77 18.40 -30.29 5.64
N GLN A 78 19.27 -30.57 4.67
CA GLN A 78 18.93 -31.38 3.49
C GLN A 78 18.63 -32.84 3.86
N SER A 79 19.41 -33.46 4.75
CA SER A 79 19.23 -34.86 5.17
C SER A 79 17.89 -35.12 5.87
N ILE A 80 17.32 -34.11 6.53
CA ILE A 80 15.99 -34.17 7.15
C ILE A 80 14.88 -33.63 6.26
N ASN A 81 15.19 -33.30 4.99
CA ASN A 81 14.29 -32.70 4.01
C ASN A 81 13.66 -31.36 4.46
N TYR A 82 14.37 -30.61 5.30
CA TYR A 82 13.99 -29.24 5.67
C TYR A 82 14.36 -28.27 4.55
N ILE A 83 15.55 -28.43 3.96
CA ILE A 83 15.90 -27.82 2.67
C ILE A 83 15.55 -28.84 1.60
N ALA A 84 14.47 -28.58 0.87
CA ALA A 84 14.05 -29.41 -0.26
C ALA A 84 15.00 -29.22 -1.46
N ASN A 85 14.97 -30.19 -2.37
CA ASN A 85 15.68 -30.06 -3.64
C ASN A 85 15.08 -28.93 -4.47
N GLU A 86 15.95 -28.19 -5.15
CA GLU A 86 15.54 -27.23 -6.17
C GLU A 86 14.79 -27.97 -7.29
N VAL A 87 13.76 -27.31 -7.81
CA VAL A 87 12.96 -27.80 -8.94
C VAL A 87 13.34 -27.00 -10.19
N ASP A 88 13.05 -27.56 -11.37
CA ASP A 88 13.29 -26.86 -12.63
C ASP A 88 12.58 -25.50 -12.68
N ASP A 89 13.19 -24.54 -13.40
CA ASP A 89 12.61 -23.23 -13.66
C ASP A 89 11.18 -23.36 -14.22
N PHE A 90 10.26 -22.58 -13.66
CA PHE A 90 8.87 -22.49 -14.15
C PHE A 90 8.36 -21.05 -14.11
N THR A 91 7.28 -20.81 -14.85
CA THR A 91 6.54 -19.54 -14.80
C THR A 91 5.20 -19.77 -14.13
N ILE A 92 4.80 -18.87 -13.23
CA ILE A 92 3.48 -18.94 -12.59
C ILE A 92 2.36 -18.83 -13.63
N ALA A 93 1.24 -19.53 -13.40
CA ALA A 93 0.11 -19.60 -14.35
C ALA A 93 -1.12 -18.80 -13.89
N THR A 94 -1.01 -18.01 -12.82
CA THR A 94 -2.12 -17.24 -12.26
C THR A 94 -2.69 -16.27 -13.29
N ASP A 95 -3.99 -16.36 -13.55
CA ASP A 95 -4.72 -15.45 -14.43
C ASP A 95 -5.70 -14.56 -13.62
N HIS A 96 -6.32 -13.60 -14.30
CA HIS A 96 -7.36 -12.70 -13.75
C HIS A 96 -7.00 -11.97 -12.44
N ALA A 97 -5.71 -11.74 -12.16
CA ALA A 97 -5.29 -10.90 -11.05
C ALA A 97 -5.58 -9.42 -11.36
N ASP A 98 -6.16 -8.70 -10.40
CA ASP A 98 -6.39 -7.26 -10.48
C ASP A 98 -5.10 -6.47 -10.76
N GLU A 99 -5.21 -5.36 -11.49
CA GLU A 99 -4.05 -4.51 -11.82
C GLU A 99 -3.32 -3.99 -10.58
N ALA A 100 -4.07 -3.75 -9.50
CA ALA A 100 -3.55 -3.35 -8.19
C ALA A 100 -2.50 -4.32 -7.63
N ILE A 101 -2.56 -5.60 -8.00
CA ILE A 101 -1.60 -6.64 -7.60
C ILE A 101 -0.62 -6.93 -8.74
N ALA A 102 -1.12 -7.02 -9.97
CA ALA A 102 -0.34 -7.52 -11.10
C ALA A 102 0.55 -6.48 -11.79
N ARG A 103 0.23 -5.19 -11.68
CA ARG A 103 0.81 -4.13 -12.53
C ARG A 103 1.21 -2.85 -11.81
N ILE A 104 0.64 -2.57 -10.63
CA ILE A 104 0.89 -1.34 -9.89
C ILE A 104 1.83 -1.62 -8.73
N ALA A 105 2.97 -0.93 -8.71
CA ALA A 105 3.85 -0.90 -7.55
C ALA A 105 3.41 0.24 -6.62
N GLY A 106 3.00 -0.09 -5.40
CA GLY A 106 2.58 0.92 -4.42
C GLY A 106 2.42 0.35 -3.01
N PRO A 107 2.12 1.22 -2.03
CA PRO A 107 1.90 0.81 -0.65
C PRO A 107 0.81 -0.25 -0.49
N GLN A 108 1.05 -1.20 0.42
CA GLN A 108 0.06 -2.13 0.95
C GLN A 108 -0.13 -1.87 2.44
N LEU A 109 -1.38 -1.70 2.86
CA LEU A 109 -1.72 -1.51 4.27
C LEU A 109 -2.16 -2.84 4.90
N VAL A 110 -1.91 -3.03 6.19
CA VAL A 110 -2.42 -4.16 6.97
C VAL A 110 -3.21 -3.60 8.15
N VAL A 111 -4.42 -4.11 8.37
CA VAL A 111 -5.35 -3.56 9.37
C VAL A 111 -6.14 -4.65 10.09
N PRO A 112 -6.35 -4.56 11.41
CA PRO A 112 -7.15 -5.55 12.13
C PRO A 112 -8.62 -5.46 11.76
N VAL A 113 -9.17 -6.52 11.17
CA VAL A 113 -10.57 -6.54 10.70
C VAL A 113 -11.58 -6.39 11.85
N LYS A 114 -11.20 -6.79 13.07
CA LYS A 114 -12.04 -6.67 14.28
C LYS A 114 -12.31 -5.22 14.69
N ASN A 115 -11.54 -4.26 14.18
CA ASN A 115 -11.79 -2.83 14.38
C ASN A 115 -12.39 -2.21 13.12
N ALA A 116 -13.73 -2.12 13.07
CA ALA A 116 -14.46 -1.58 11.91
C ALA A 116 -14.03 -0.15 11.52
N ARG A 117 -13.68 0.71 12.48
CA ARG A 117 -13.20 2.06 12.18
C ARG A 117 -11.87 2.00 11.42
N TYR A 118 -10.96 1.14 11.85
CA TYR A 118 -9.66 1.01 11.18
C TYR A 118 -9.81 0.36 9.82
N ALA A 119 -10.62 -0.71 9.71
CA ALA A 119 -10.92 -1.36 8.43
C ALA A 119 -11.49 -0.39 7.38
N LEU A 120 -12.43 0.48 7.77
CA LEU A 120 -13.00 1.52 6.90
C LEU A 120 -11.96 2.58 6.52
N ASN A 121 -11.20 3.08 7.49
CA ASN A 121 -10.14 4.06 7.22
C ASN A 121 -9.10 3.49 6.23
N ALA A 122 -8.69 2.24 6.42
CA ALA A 122 -7.74 1.54 5.56
C ALA A 122 -8.30 1.27 4.16
N THR A 123 -9.61 1.04 4.03
CA THR A 123 -10.29 0.91 2.74
C THR A 123 -10.31 2.24 1.99
N ASN A 124 -10.55 3.34 2.71
CA ASN A 124 -10.58 4.69 2.12
C ASN A 124 -9.17 5.27 1.88
N ALA A 125 -8.12 4.67 2.44
CA ALA A 125 -6.74 5.14 2.33
C ALA A 125 -6.12 4.98 0.92
N ARG A 126 -6.87 4.48 -0.07
CA ARG A 126 -6.43 4.46 -1.47
C ARG A 126 -6.15 5.87 -1.98
N TRP A 127 -6.89 6.87 -1.52
CA TRP A 127 -6.68 8.27 -1.88
C TRP A 127 -6.51 9.09 -0.60
N GLY A 128 -5.38 9.77 -0.46
CA GLY A 128 -5.05 10.53 0.73
C GLY A 128 -4.52 11.92 0.42
N SER A 129 -4.89 12.88 1.25
CA SER A 129 -4.36 14.25 1.19
C SER A 129 -2.86 14.25 1.53
N LEU A 130 -2.04 14.73 0.60
CA LEU A 130 -0.63 14.97 0.85
C LEU A 130 -0.44 16.13 1.83
N TYR A 131 -1.29 17.16 1.78
CA TYR A 131 -1.18 18.30 2.69
C TYR A 131 -1.43 17.86 4.13
N ASP A 132 -2.49 17.10 4.38
CA ASP A 132 -2.79 16.57 5.72
C ASP A 132 -1.69 15.62 6.20
N ALA A 133 -1.18 14.75 5.33
CA ALA A 133 -0.11 13.82 5.68
C ALA A 133 1.20 14.55 6.06
N LEU A 134 1.56 15.61 5.34
CA LEU A 134 2.74 16.42 5.63
C LEU A 134 2.53 17.28 6.88
N TYR A 135 1.38 17.94 6.98
CA TYR A 135 1.06 18.84 8.09
C TYR A 135 0.88 18.08 9.40
N GLY A 136 0.22 16.92 9.39
CA GLY A 136 -0.08 16.11 10.57
C GLY A 136 1.04 15.17 11.03
N SER A 137 2.14 15.06 10.28
CA SER A 137 3.28 14.21 10.62
C SER A 137 4.53 15.00 11.02
N ASN A 138 5.61 14.29 11.34
CA ASN A 138 6.91 14.87 11.66
C ASN A 138 7.83 15.05 10.44
N ILE A 139 7.33 14.87 9.21
CA ILE A 139 8.11 15.07 7.98
C ILE A 139 8.58 16.53 7.88
N ILE A 140 7.70 17.47 8.22
CA ILE A 140 8.03 18.88 8.36
C ILE A 140 8.25 19.15 9.84
N GLN A 141 9.41 19.68 10.19
CA GLN A 141 9.70 20.09 11.57
C GLN A 141 8.90 21.33 11.92
N SER A 142 8.19 21.29 13.04
CA SER A 142 7.51 22.48 13.56
C SER A 142 8.52 23.40 14.24
N PRO A 143 8.38 24.73 14.08
CA PRO A 143 9.09 25.67 14.94
C PRO A 143 8.62 25.52 16.40
N ASP A 144 9.55 25.64 17.36
CA ASP A 144 9.21 25.63 18.78
C ASP A 144 8.25 26.76 19.13
N GLY A 145 7.17 26.45 19.83
CA GLY A 145 6.18 27.44 20.30
C GLY A 145 5.16 27.91 19.25
N GLY A 146 4.95 27.13 18.19
CA GLY A 146 3.91 27.39 17.18
C GLY A 146 2.47 27.43 17.74
N PRO A 147 1.51 27.97 16.96
CA PRO A 147 0.11 28.09 17.38
C PRO A 147 -0.56 26.72 17.56
N THR A 148 -1.63 26.68 18.37
CA THR A 148 -2.42 25.45 18.62
C THR A 148 -3.37 25.07 17.48
N GLY A 149 -3.51 25.93 16.46
CA GLY A 149 -4.35 25.73 15.27
C GLY A 149 -3.52 25.68 13.99
N TYR A 150 -4.04 26.24 12.91
CA TYR A 150 -3.28 26.40 11.68
C TYR A 150 -2.07 27.33 11.91
N ASP A 151 -0.89 26.85 11.53
CA ASP A 151 0.36 27.59 11.49
C ASP A 151 0.68 27.92 10.03
N PRO A 152 0.54 29.20 9.61
CA PRO A 152 0.84 29.60 8.23
C PRO A 152 2.28 29.33 7.80
N LEU A 153 3.25 29.36 8.71
CA LEU A 153 4.65 29.06 8.37
C LEU A 153 4.82 27.57 8.07
N ARG A 154 4.17 26.71 8.86
CA ARG A 154 4.13 25.27 8.58
C ARG A 154 3.37 24.97 7.29
N GLY A 155 2.24 25.63 7.05
CA GLY A 155 1.46 25.50 5.83
C GLY A 155 2.24 25.89 4.58
N ALA A 156 2.99 26.99 4.62
CA ALA A 156 3.89 27.40 3.54
C ALA A 156 4.97 26.34 3.25
N GLU A 157 5.51 25.69 4.28
CA GLU A 157 6.50 24.62 4.12
C GLU A 157 5.89 23.34 3.55
N VAL A 158 4.63 23.02 3.90
CA VAL A 158 3.85 21.94 3.27
C VAL A 158 3.69 22.18 1.78
N ILE A 159 3.23 23.37 1.41
CA ILE A 159 3.05 23.74 -0.01
C ILE A 159 4.38 23.67 -0.75
N ARG A 160 5.46 24.22 -0.16
CA ARG A 160 6.81 24.17 -0.74
C ARG A 160 7.28 22.73 -0.99
N PHE A 161 7.12 21.84 -0.01
CA PHE A 161 7.46 20.43 -0.14
C PHE A 161 6.65 19.77 -1.25
N ALA A 162 5.34 20.02 -1.27
CA ALA A 162 4.43 19.39 -2.21
C ALA A 162 4.67 19.86 -3.65
N ARG A 163 4.98 21.15 -3.88
CA ARG A 163 5.40 21.67 -5.18
C ARG A 163 6.70 21.03 -5.66
N ALA A 164 7.69 20.89 -4.77
CA ALA A 164 8.93 20.18 -5.09
C ALA A 164 8.70 18.68 -5.37
N HIS A 165 7.67 18.07 -4.77
CA HIS A 165 7.27 16.71 -5.13
C HIS A 165 6.71 16.65 -6.55
N LEU A 166 5.83 17.59 -6.94
CA LEU A 166 5.31 17.68 -8.32
C LEU A 166 6.44 17.85 -9.34
N ASP A 167 7.41 18.73 -9.10
CA ASP A 167 8.56 18.93 -9.99
C ASP A 167 9.38 17.65 -10.22
N ARG A 168 9.38 16.72 -9.27
CA ARG A 168 10.07 15.42 -9.42
C ARG A 168 9.19 14.37 -10.10
N ALA A 169 7.89 14.34 -9.79
CA ALA A 169 6.99 13.30 -10.26
C ALA A 169 6.45 13.56 -11.68
N VAL A 170 6.08 14.82 -11.95
CA VAL A 170 5.35 15.29 -13.14
C VAL A 170 5.94 16.63 -13.61
N PRO A 171 7.25 16.68 -13.94
CA PRO A 171 7.96 17.94 -14.21
C PRO A 171 7.30 18.75 -15.32
N LEU A 172 7.37 20.08 -15.19
CA LEU A 172 7.11 21.00 -16.30
C LEU A 172 8.25 20.95 -17.32
N ALA A 173 7.96 21.25 -18.59
CA ALA A 173 8.99 21.33 -19.62
C ALA A 173 10.00 22.46 -19.33
N GLU A 174 9.51 23.54 -18.71
CA GLU A 174 10.32 24.68 -18.26
C GLU A 174 9.78 25.20 -16.92
N GLY A 175 10.67 25.63 -16.02
CA GLY A 175 10.28 26.21 -14.74
C GLY A 175 9.87 25.18 -13.68
N SER A 176 9.07 25.62 -12.70
CA SER A 176 8.66 24.83 -11.53
C SER A 176 7.19 25.05 -11.22
N HIS A 177 6.53 24.01 -10.69
CA HIS A 177 5.19 24.11 -10.14
C HIS A 177 5.08 25.16 -9.02
N ALA A 178 6.17 25.48 -8.33
CA ALA A 178 6.19 26.51 -7.27
C ALA A 178 5.88 27.94 -7.80
N ASP A 179 6.08 28.16 -9.09
CA ASP A 179 5.82 29.44 -9.77
C ASP A 179 4.49 29.44 -10.55
N ALA A 180 3.73 28.33 -10.48
CA ALA A 180 2.44 28.23 -11.15
C ALA A 180 1.46 29.28 -10.63
N ARG A 181 0.65 29.79 -11.55
CA ARG A 181 -0.42 30.78 -11.31
C ARG A 181 -1.78 30.35 -11.82
N ALA A 182 -1.81 29.43 -12.78
CA ALA A 182 -3.02 28.82 -13.27
C ALA A 182 -2.65 27.53 -14.00
N TYR A 183 -3.56 26.57 -13.96
CA TYR A 183 -3.49 25.36 -14.76
C TYR A 183 -4.69 25.32 -15.69
N THR A 184 -4.45 25.03 -16.97
CA THR A 184 -5.50 25.00 -17.99
C THR A 184 -5.30 23.80 -18.90
N VAL A 185 -6.38 23.23 -19.41
CA VAL A 185 -6.34 22.16 -20.41
C VAL A 185 -6.77 22.75 -21.75
N GLN A 186 -5.88 22.71 -22.73
CA GLN A 186 -6.16 23.16 -24.09
C GLN A 186 -5.72 22.08 -25.08
N ASP A 187 -6.56 21.75 -26.05
CA ASP A 187 -6.25 20.75 -27.09
C ASP A 187 -5.75 19.42 -26.50
N SER A 188 -6.38 19.00 -25.38
CA SER A 188 -6.03 17.81 -24.59
C SER A 188 -4.63 17.82 -23.95
N GLN A 189 -4.01 18.99 -23.82
CA GLN A 189 -2.74 19.19 -23.15
C GLN A 189 -2.87 20.10 -21.93
N LEU A 190 -2.14 19.78 -20.88
CA LEU A 190 -2.01 20.65 -19.72
C LEU A 190 -1.03 21.79 -20.04
N LEU A 191 -1.47 23.02 -19.83
CA LEU A 191 -0.66 24.23 -19.87
C LEU A 191 -0.67 24.89 -18.49
N VAL A 192 0.54 25.15 -17.96
CA VAL A 192 0.76 25.78 -16.67
C VAL A 192 1.26 27.20 -16.89
N ASN A 193 0.52 28.18 -16.41
CA ASN A 193 0.90 29.59 -16.48
C ASN A 193 1.90 29.92 -15.35
N LEU A 194 3.07 30.43 -15.71
CA LEU A 194 4.14 30.84 -14.78
C LEU A 194 4.25 32.39 -14.66
N GLY A 195 3.19 33.10 -15.05
CA GLY A 195 3.11 34.55 -15.15
C GLY A 195 3.35 35.05 -16.58
N LYS A 196 4.62 35.20 -16.98
CA LYS A 196 4.97 35.75 -18.31
C LYS A 196 4.91 34.71 -19.42
N THR A 197 5.01 33.44 -19.08
CA THR A 197 5.05 32.30 -20.00
C THR A 197 4.05 31.24 -19.56
N SER A 198 3.70 30.35 -20.47
CA SER A 198 2.98 29.11 -20.17
C SER A 198 3.80 27.95 -20.71
N THR A 199 3.80 26.84 -19.98
CA THR A 199 4.64 25.68 -20.26
C THR A 199 3.80 24.40 -20.14
N PRO A 200 4.02 23.39 -20.99
CA PRO A 200 3.39 22.09 -20.80
C PRO A 200 4.11 21.27 -19.71
N LEU A 201 3.58 20.09 -19.41
CA LEU A 201 4.38 19.03 -18.77
C LEU A 201 5.54 18.64 -19.68
N ALA A 202 6.68 18.26 -19.10
CA ALA A 202 7.81 17.72 -19.84
C ALA A 202 7.44 16.43 -20.58
N ASP A 203 6.53 15.64 -19.99
CA ASP A 203 5.86 14.51 -20.63
C ASP A 203 4.34 14.75 -20.65
N PRO A 204 3.76 15.14 -21.80
CA PRO A 204 2.33 15.41 -21.92
C PRO A 204 1.44 14.20 -21.62
N THR A 205 1.96 12.98 -21.72
CA THR A 205 1.18 11.75 -21.45
C THR A 205 0.87 11.55 -19.96
N GLN A 206 1.50 12.35 -19.09
CA GLN A 206 1.24 12.33 -17.66
C GLN A 206 -0.08 13.01 -17.28
N LEU A 207 -0.75 13.73 -18.18
CA LEU A 207 -2.12 14.19 -17.96
C LEU A 207 -3.08 13.01 -18.17
N ALA A 208 -3.74 12.57 -17.09
CA ALA A 208 -4.72 11.48 -17.12
C ALA A 208 -6.17 11.99 -17.26
N GLY A 209 -6.45 13.22 -16.83
CA GLY A 209 -7.78 13.82 -16.95
C GLY A 209 -7.95 15.10 -16.15
N TYR A 210 -9.17 15.62 -16.15
CA TYR A 210 -9.56 16.79 -15.36
C TYR A 210 -11.05 16.75 -15.06
N THR A 211 -11.48 17.55 -14.08
CA THR A 211 -12.90 17.80 -13.78
C THR A 211 -13.22 19.29 -13.93
N GLY A 212 -14.50 19.64 -14.09
CA GLY A 212 -14.91 21.03 -14.25
C GLY A 212 -14.59 21.62 -15.63
N ASN A 213 -14.37 22.93 -15.67
CA ASN A 213 -14.10 23.65 -16.93
C ASN A 213 -12.62 23.53 -17.30
N PRO A 214 -12.24 23.12 -18.53
CA PRO A 214 -10.83 23.01 -18.91
C PRO A 214 -10.01 24.31 -18.79
N SER A 215 -10.63 25.49 -18.91
CA SER A 215 -9.94 26.78 -18.72
C SER A 215 -9.73 27.15 -17.24
N THR A 216 -10.45 26.52 -16.33
CA THR A 216 -10.39 26.71 -14.87
C THR A 216 -10.85 25.40 -14.21
N PRO A 217 -10.01 24.34 -14.22
CA PRO A 217 -10.44 23.00 -13.80
C PRO A 217 -10.68 22.96 -12.29
N ASP A 218 -11.68 22.18 -11.87
CA ASP A 218 -11.93 21.94 -10.44
C ASP A 218 -10.86 20.98 -9.87
N SER A 219 -10.44 20.01 -10.69
CA SER A 219 -9.27 19.17 -10.41
C SER A 219 -8.54 18.72 -11.67
N LEU A 220 -7.26 18.40 -11.51
CA LEU A 220 -6.41 17.79 -12.54
C LEU A 220 -5.88 16.46 -12.06
N LEU A 221 -6.07 15.41 -12.87
CA LEU A 221 -5.53 14.09 -12.61
C LEU A 221 -4.26 13.88 -13.42
N LEU A 222 -3.16 13.65 -12.73
CA LEU A 222 -1.86 13.36 -13.29
C LEU A 222 -1.46 11.91 -12.98
N LYS A 223 -0.52 11.36 -13.74
CA LYS A 223 -0.06 9.98 -13.59
C LYS A 223 1.46 9.85 -13.69
N LYS A 224 2.04 9.06 -12.78
CA LYS A 224 3.45 8.66 -12.81
C LYS A 224 3.59 7.24 -12.29
N ASN A 225 4.32 6.39 -13.01
CA ASN A 225 4.59 5.00 -12.60
C ASN A 225 3.31 4.22 -12.23
N GLN A 226 2.23 4.41 -13.00
CA GLN A 226 0.91 3.82 -12.75
C GLN A 226 0.14 4.34 -11.54
N LEU A 227 0.71 5.25 -10.76
CA LEU A 227 0.04 5.93 -9.64
C LEU A 227 -0.46 7.30 -10.06
N HIS A 228 -1.59 7.70 -9.49
CA HIS A 228 -2.22 8.98 -9.79
C HIS A 228 -1.95 10.04 -8.72
N ILE A 229 -1.95 11.29 -9.18
CA ILE A 229 -1.82 12.50 -8.37
C ILE A 229 -2.95 13.44 -8.81
N GLU A 230 -3.85 13.80 -7.91
CA GLU A 230 -4.90 14.79 -8.18
C GLU A 230 -4.53 16.14 -7.58
N LEU A 231 -4.51 17.19 -8.39
CA LEU A 231 -4.46 18.57 -7.92
C LEU A 231 -5.89 19.08 -7.77
N GLN A 232 -6.29 19.51 -6.58
CA GLN A 232 -7.61 20.08 -6.33
C GLN A 232 -7.51 21.60 -6.23
N PHE A 233 -8.41 22.31 -6.92
CA PHE A 233 -8.42 23.77 -6.99
C PHE A 233 -9.67 24.33 -6.29
N ASP A 234 -9.47 25.31 -5.40
CA ASP A 234 -10.56 26.07 -4.77
C ASP A 234 -10.02 27.42 -4.28
N SER A 235 -10.24 28.48 -5.08
CA SER A 235 -9.82 29.85 -4.75
C SER A 235 -10.61 30.47 -3.59
N THR A 236 -11.69 29.83 -3.14
CA THR A 236 -12.48 30.25 -1.97
C THR A 236 -12.19 29.42 -0.73
N GLY A 237 -11.39 28.37 -0.87
CA GLY A 237 -11.05 27.43 0.18
C GLY A 237 -10.01 27.95 1.16
N ASN A 238 -9.87 27.26 2.29
CA ASN A 238 -8.99 27.69 3.40
C ASN A 238 -7.50 27.74 3.02
N ILE A 239 -7.08 26.99 2.00
CA ILE A 239 -5.68 26.94 1.55
C ILE A 239 -5.58 27.56 0.15
N GLY A 240 -6.47 27.19 -0.76
CA GLY A 240 -6.41 27.65 -2.15
C GLY A 240 -6.58 29.16 -2.30
N SER A 241 -7.31 29.83 -1.41
CA SER A 241 -7.44 31.29 -1.42
C SER A 241 -6.13 32.06 -1.22
N ASP A 242 -5.13 31.45 -0.58
CA ASP A 242 -3.79 32.02 -0.37
C ASP A 242 -2.74 31.42 -1.32
N ASP A 243 -3.08 30.40 -2.12
CA ASP A 243 -2.19 29.79 -3.11
C ASP A 243 -2.18 30.57 -4.43
N LYS A 244 -1.01 30.70 -5.05
CA LYS A 244 -0.86 31.50 -6.29
C LYS A 244 -1.63 30.92 -7.48
N ALA A 245 -1.93 29.62 -7.46
CA ALA A 245 -2.61 28.87 -8.51
C ALA A 245 -3.90 28.23 -8.00
N ASP A 246 -4.46 28.72 -6.90
CA ASP A 246 -5.71 28.28 -6.29
C ASP A 246 -5.71 26.81 -5.81
N ILE A 247 -4.54 26.17 -5.64
CA ILE A 247 -4.48 24.77 -5.22
C ILE A 247 -4.85 24.64 -3.74
N GLN A 248 -5.93 23.91 -3.51
CA GLN A 248 -6.47 23.63 -2.19
C GLN A 248 -5.82 22.39 -1.57
N ASP A 249 -5.51 21.37 -2.36
CA ASP A 249 -4.85 20.14 -1.91
C ASP A 249 -4.19 19.36 -3.07
N ILE A 250 -3.35 18.40 -2.73
CA ILE A 250 -2.81 17.37 -3.62
C ILE A 250 -3.17 16.01 -3.06
N ILE A 251 -4.01 15.26 -3.76
CA ILE A 251 -4.42 13.90 -3.36
C ILE A 251 -3.52 12.88 -4.06
N LEU A 252 -2.95 11.96 -3.29
CA LEU A 252 -2.13 10.87 -3.83
C LEU A 252 -2.90 9.55 -3.80
N GLU A 253 -2.84 8.82 -4.92
CA GLU A 253 -3.16 7.40 -4.91
C GLU A 253 -2.08 6.64 -4.11
N SER A 254 -2.48 5.99 -3.03
CA SER A 254 -1.60 5.57 -1.94
C SER A 254 -1.75 4.09 -1.57
N ALA A 255 -2.65 3.71 -0.65
CA ALA A 255 -2.84 2.30 -0.28
C ALA A 255 -3.53 1.54 -1.43
N ILE A 256 -2.73 1.00 -2.35
CA ILE A 256 -3.20 0.31 -3.57
C ILE A 256 -3.91 -0.99 -3.21
N THR A 257 -3.40 -1.66 -2.18
CA THR A 257 -4.03 -2.84 -1.59
C THR A 257 -4.06 -2.74 -0.07
N THR A 258 -5.04 -3.38 0.54
CA THR A 258 -5.20 -3.46 2.00
C THR A 258 -5.49 -4.90 2.40
N ILE A 259 -4.71 -5.44 3.34
CA ILE A 259 -4.96 -6.72 3.99
C ILE A 259 -5.85 -6.48 5.21
N GLN A 260 -7.08 -6.99 5.16
CA GLN A 260 -8.01 -7.04 6.29
C GLN A 260 -7.67 -8.27 7.14
N ASP A 261 -6.93 -8.04 8.21
CA ASP A 261 -6.23 -9.08 8.94
C ASP A 261 -7.10 -9.75 10.03
N CYS A 262 -7.00 -11.08 10.10
CA CYS A 262 -7.64 -11.97 11.06
C CYS A 262 -6.62 -12.75 11.92
N GLU A 263 -5.32 -12.53 11.71
CA GLU A 263 -4.23 -13.32 12.29
C GLU A 263 -3.57 -12.56 13.45
N ASP A 264 -2.48 -11.85 13.20
CA ASP A 264 -1.57 -11.37 14.24
C ASP A 264 -2.00 -10.03 14.85
N SER A 265 -2.76 -9.21 14.11
CA SER A 265 -3.22 -7.91 14.62
C SER A 265 -4.54 -8.00 15.40
N VAL A 266 -5.12 -9.19 15.56
CA VAL A 266 -6.42 -9.41 16.20
C VAL A 266 -6.31 -10.36 17.39
N ALA A 267 -6.87 -9.96 18.53
CA ALA A 267 -7.21 -10.91 19.59
C ALA A 267 -8.65 -11.39 19.35
N ALA A 268 -8.81 -12.54 18.67
CA ALA A 268 -10.11 -13.03 18.15
C ALA A 268 -10.85 -13.90 19.16
#